data_AF-A0A7D9HE84-F1
#
_entry.id   AF-A0A7D9HE84-F1
#
_cell.length_a   1.000
_cell.length_b   1.000
_cell.length_c   1.000
_cell.angle_alpha   90.00
_cell.angle_beta   90.00
_cell.angle_gamma   90.00
#
_symmetry.space_group_name_H-M   'P 1'
#
loop_
_entity.id
_entity.type
_entity.pdbx_description
1 polymer ?
#
loop_
_entity_poly.entity_id
_entity_poly.type
_entity_poly.pdbx_seq_one_letter_code
_entity_poly.pdbx_strand_id
1 'polypeptide(L)'
;MQRWINGPDFLSQSMENWPERPADMGDIPSDDPEIKKDAKVYATAKNTSNPILTAFERVSSWNKLKKIMAWVLRYKTNLRKRAKDCDDNDTPPEKQDDTKAFKTITVQEMNEAEREILRLVQNDSYPDEIRCVAQCDPQNSQGKRKSIRKSSHIYKLDPIVVNDLLCVGGRLQQAPIDNEAKHPIILPKKHHVVNLIIRHFHNLSGHSGTEYTLL
;
A
#
# COMPACT_ATOMS: atom_id res chain seq x y z
N MET A 1 36.76 32.01 5.53
CA MET A 1 35.69 30.99 5.42
C MET A 1 34.28 31.54 5.65
N GLN A 2 34.07 32.58 6.47
CA GLN A 2 32.71 33.10 6.78
C GLN A 2 31.92 33.63 5.56
N ARG A 3 32.60 34.21 4.56
CA ARG A 3 31.95 34.81 3.36
C ARG A 3 31.22 33.78 2.47
N TRP A 4 31.66 32.52 2.47
CA TRP A 4 30.98 31.42 1.76
C TRP A 4 29.77 30.90 2.54
N ILE A 5 29.85 30.91 3.87
CA ILE A 5 28.82 30.33 4.75
C ILE A 5 27.66 31.31 4.93
N ASN A 6 27.94 32.60 5.07
CA ASN A 6 26.95 33.62 5.36
C ASN A 6 26.53 34.43 4.12
N GLY A 7 27.24 34.28 3.00
CA GLY A 7 27.01 35.04 1.79
C GLY A 7 27.41 36.52 1.90
N PRO A 8 27.03 37.34 0.90
CA PRO A 8 27.22 38.78 0.93
C PRO A 8 26.37 39.47 1.99
N ASP A 9 26.95 40.45 2.67
CA ASP A 9 26.29 41.15 3.79
C ASP A 9 24.96 41.81 3.40
N PHE A 10 24.83 42.28 2.15
CA PHE A 10 23.61 42.93 1.66
C PHE A 10 22.39 42.01 1.66
N LEU A 11 22.55 40.68 1.53
CA LEU A 11 21.43 39.73 1.56
C LEU A 11 20.72 39.69 2.92
N SER A 12 21.44 40.09 3.99
CA SER A 12 20.89 40.16 5.35
C SER A 12 20.24 41.51 5.68
N GLN A 13 20.35 42.49 4.78
CA GLN A 13 19.80 43.84 4.95
C GLN A 13 18.46 44.00 4.22
N SER A 14 17.74 45.08 4.51
CA SER A 14 16.50 45.43 3.81
C SER A 14 16.74 45.58 2.31
N MET A 15 15.71 45.27 1.51
CA MET A 15 15.75 45.27 0.04
C MET A 15 16.20 46.61 -0.56
N GLU A 16 16.02 47.70 0.18
CA GLU A 16 16.46 49.06 -0.16
C GLU A 16 17.98 49.22 -0.19
N ASN A 17 18.72 48.39 0.54
CA ASN A 17 20.19 48.41 0.60
C ASN A 17 20.83 47.38 -0.33
N TRP A 18 20.04 46.72 -1.18
CA TRP A 18 20.57 45.78 -2.15
C TRP A 18 21.23 46.53 -3.30
N PRO A 19 22.34 46.00 -3.86
CA PRO A 19 22.98 46.62 -5.00
C PRO A 19 22.01 46.66 -6.19
N GLU A 20 21.78 47.86 -6.72
CA GLU A 20 20.99 48.03 -7.94
C GLU A 20 21.76 47.52 -9.16
N ARG A 21 21.01 47.00 -10.14
CA ARG A 21 21.60 46.53 -11.40
C ARG A 21 22.28 47.72 -12.10
N PRO A 22 23.58 47.64 -12.42
CA PRO A 22 24.27 48.71 -13.14
C PRO A 22 23.57 49.01 -14.47
N ALA A 23 23.34 50.28 -14.77
CA ALA A 23 22.64 50.72 -15.99
C ALA A 23 23.32 50.31 -17.31
N ASP A 24 24.58 49.89 -17.25
CA ASP A 24 25.40 49.48 -18.41
C ASP A 24 25.32 47.96 -18.70
N MET A 25 24.53 47.19 -17.93
CA MET A 25 24.16 45.83 -18.32
C MET A 25 23.00 45.89 -19.32
N GLY A 26 23.32 46.06 -20.60
CA GLY A 26 22.38 45.88 -21.70
C GLY A 26 21.68 44.51 -21.68
N ASP A 27 20.68 44.33 -22.54
CA ASP A 27 19.99 43.05 -22.67
C ASP A 27 20.94 41.98 -23.19
N ILE A 28 20.99 40.85 -22.49
CA ILE A 28 21.87 39.75 -22.86
C ILE A 28 21.29 39.09 -24.12
N PRO A 29 22.07 38.90 -25.19
CA PRO A 29 21.58 38.29 -26.42
C PRO A 29 21.02 36.89 -26.17
N SER A 30 19.84 36.59 -26.72
CA SER A 30 19.14 35.31 -26.53
C SER A 30 19.90 34.07 -27.05
N ASP A 31 21.00 34.26 -27.77
CA ASP A 31 21.82 33.20 -28.39
C ASP A 31 23.24 33.09 -27.82
N ASP A 32 23.45 33.58 -26.59
CA ASP A 32 24.70 33.35 -25.88
C ASP A 32 24.88 31.86 -25.50
N PRO A 33 25.96 31.19 -25.96
CA PRO A 33 26.22 29.78 -25.68
C PRO A 33 26.57 29.48 -24.21
N GLU A 34 26.92 30.48 -23.40
CA GLU A 34 27.17 30.32 -21.95
C GLU A 34 25.88 30.40 -21.12
N ILE A 35 24.75 30.80 -21.73
CA ILE A 35 23.43 30.81 -21.10
C ILE A 35 22.75 29.45 -21.31
N LYS A 36 22.55 28.71 -20.22
CA LYS A 36 21.68 27.53 -20.23
C LYS A 36 20.24 27.96 -20.52
N LYS A 37 19.78 27.75 -21.75
CA LYS A 37 18.36 27.85 -22.14
C LYS A 37 17.53 27.06 -21.13
N ASP A 38 16.42 27.65 -20.66
CA ASP A 38 15.60 27.18 -19.54
C ASP A 38 15.53 25.66 -19.45
N ALA A 39 15.93 25.11 -18.31
CA ALA A 39 15.88 23.67 -18.06
C ALA A 39 14.42 23.21 -18.11
N LYS A 40 14.01 22.65 -19.25
CA LYS A 40 12.72 21.96 -19.37
C LYS A 40 12.75 20.72 -18.48
N VAL A 41 12.14 20.84 -17.30
CA VAL A 41 11.92 19.71 -16.40
C VAL A 41 10.73 18.91 -16.93
N TYR A 42 11.02 17.73 -17.48
CA TYR A 42 9.98 16.77 -17.85
C TYR A 42 9.66 15.89 -16.65
N ALA A 43 8.45 16.03 -16.10
CA ALA A 43 7.95 15.11 -15.09
C ALA A 43 7.58 13.78 -15.76
N THR A 44 8.41 12.75 -15.55
CA THR A 44 8.05 11.38 -15.94
C THR A 44 7.08 10.82 -14.90
N ALA A 45 5.80 10.68 -15.26
CA ALA A 45 4.85 9.90 -14.48
C ALA A 45 5.27 8.42 -14.50
N LYS A 46 6.03 7.98 -13.50
CA LYS A 46 6.17 6.55 -13.23
C LYS A 46 4.80 6.02 -12.84
N ASN A 47 4.38 4.92 -13.47
CA ASN A 47 3.17 4.19 -13.08
C ASN A 47 3.12 4.07 -11.56
N THR A 48 2.00 4.50 -10.99
CA THR A 48 1.71 4.66 -9.57
C THR A 48 1.69 3.31 -8.87
N SER A 49 2.82 2.60 -8.77
CA SER A 49 2.89 1.36 -7.99
C SER A 49 2.76 1.72 -6.52
N ASN A 50 1.90 1.00 -5.81
CA ASN A 50 1.74 1.21 -4.38
C ASN A 50 3.09 1.02 -3.67
N PRO A 51 3.63 2.02 -2.94
CA PRO A 51 4.96 1.95 -2.34
C PRO A 51 5.09 0.80 -1.34
N ILE A 52 3.98 0.38 -0.72
CA ILE A 52 3.94 -0.78 0.18
C ILE A 52 4.15 -2.07 -0.60
N LEU A 53 3.53 -2.21 -1.78
CA LEU A 53 3.70 -3.39 -2.63
C LEU A 53 5.11 -3.47 -3.21
N THR A 54 5.69 -2.33 -3.61
CA THR A 54 7.10 -2.27 -4.00
C THR A 54 8.03 -2.71 -2.86
N ALA A 55 7.69 -2.39 -1.61
CA ALA A 55 8.45 -2.87 -0.46
C ALA A 55 8.32 -4.39 -0.27
N PHE A 56 7.18 -4.99 -0.64
CA PHE A 56 6.97 -6.45 -0.54
C PHE A 56 7.90 -7.22 -1.48
N GLU A 57 8.23 -6.67 -2.65
CA GLU A 57 9.17 -7.29 -3.62
C GLU A 57 10.57 -7.51 -3.03
N ARG A 58 10.96 -6.70 -2.04
CA ARG A 58 12.27 -6.81 -1.37
C ARG A 58 12.31 -7.91 -0.31
N VAL A 59 11.17 -8.54 0.00
CA VAL A 59 11.05 -9.57 1.03
C VAL A 59 10.97 -10.94 0.37
N SER A 60 11.79 -11.89 0.81
CA SER A 60 11.88 -13.25 0.22
C SER A 60 11.19 -14.35 1.03
N SER A 61 10.55 -14.00 2.16
CA SER A 61 9.91 -14.96 3.06
C SER A 61 8.52 -14.52 3.47
N TRP A 62 7.54 -15.42 3.34
CA TRP A 62 6.16 -15.17 3.74
C TRP A 62 6.03 -14.80 5.21
N ASN A 63 6.64 -15.59 6.10
CA ASN A 63 6.60 -15.30 7.54
C ASN A 63 7.29 -13.97 7.91
N LYS A 64 8.39 -13.63 7.21
CA LYS A 64 9.04 -12.32 7.39
C LYS A 64 8.11 -11.19 6.97
N LEU A 65 7.43 -11.34 5.83
CA LEU A 65 6.47 -10.36 5.33
C LEU A 65 5.30 -10.17 6.31
N LYS A 66 4.70 -11.26 6.80
CA LYS A 66 3.64 -11.21 7.82
C LYS A 66 4.08 -10.49 9.09
N LYS A 67 5.29 -10.78 9.59
CA LYS A 67 5.84 -10.09 10.78
C LYS A 67 6.05 -8.60 10.56
N ILE A 68 6.63 -8.21 9.41
CA ILE A 68 6.82 -6.79 9.07
C ILE A 68 5.46 -6.09 9.02
N MET A 69 4.48 -6.70 8.35
CA MET A 69 3.16 -6.09 8.23
C MET A 69 2.42 -6.01 9.57
N ALA A 70 2.55 -7.02 10.43
CA ALA A 70 2.00 -6.97 11.79
C ALA A 70 2.57 -5.78 12.60
N TRP A 71 3.88 -5.51 12.49
CA TRP A 71 4.48 -4.34 13.13
C TRP A 71 3.96 -3.02 12.56
N VAL A 72 3.83 -2.92 11.24
CA VAL A 72 3.29 -1.72 10.59
C VAL A 72 1.83 -1.48 10.99
N LEU A 73 1.00 -2.52 11.07
CA LEU A 73 -0.38 -2.41 11.54
C LEU A 73 -0.47 -2.00 13.00
N ARG A 74 0.36 -2.59 13.87
CA ARG A 74 0.45 -2.20 15.28
C ARG A 74 0.86 -0.73 15.42
N TYR A 75 1.85 -0.30 14.65
CA TYR A 75 2.30 1.09 14.62
C TYR A 75 1.19 2.05 14.14
N LYS A 76 0.51 1.71 13.04
CA LYS A 76 -0.66 2.44 12.52
C LYS A 76 -1.76 2.59 13.58
N THR A 77 -2.07 1.52 14.31
CA THR A 77 -3.07 1.55 15.39
C THR A 77 -2.64 2.45 16.55
N ASN A 78 -1.37 2.40 16.94
CA ASN A 78 -0.84 3.27 18.00
C ASN A 78 -0.88 4.75 17.61
N LEU A 79 -0.52 5.08 16.36
CA LEU A 79 -0.63 6.45 15.84
C LEU A 79 -2.08 6.94 15.83
N ARG A 80 -3.03 6.11 15.39
CA ARG A 80 -4.45 6.47 15.37
C ARG A 80 -5.03 6.69 16.76
N LYS A 81 -4.58 5.93 17.77
CA LYS A 81 -4.98 6.15 19.17
C LYS A 81 -4.50 7.52 19.65
N ARG A 82 -3.20 7.79 19.50
CA ARG A 82 -2.61 9.08 19.86
C ARG A 82 -3.27 10.27 19.16
N ALA A 83 -3.67 10.10 17.90
CA ALA A 83 -4.36 11.13 17.13
C ALA A 83 -5.82 11.37 17.59
N LYS A 84 -6.45 10.40 18.25
CA LYS A 84 -7.79 10.57 18.85
C LYS A 84 -7.69 11.16 20.26
N ASP A 85 -6.68 10.73 21.02
CA ASP A 85 -6.41 11.23 22.37
C ASP A 85 -6.05 12.73 22.37
N CYS A 86 -5.60 13.30 21.24
CA CYS A 86 -5.39 14.76 21.10
C CYS A 86 -6.61 15.54 20.63
N ASP A 87 -7.69 14.87 20.20
CA ASP A 87 -8.95 15.50 19.76
C ASP A 87 -9.95 15.61 20.94
N ASP A 88 -9.95 14.62 21.84
CA ASP A 88 -10.72 14.61 23.10
C ASP A 88 -9.92 15.28 24.24
N ASN A 89 -10.04 16.61 24.37
CA ASN A 89 -9.26 17.45 25.30
C ASN A 89 -9.58 17.31 26.81
N ASP A 90 -10.29 16.29 27.29
CA ASP A 90 -10.76 16.23 28.70
C ASP A 90 -10.35 14.98 29.50
N THR A 91 -9.40 14.17 29.02
CA THR A 91 -8.84 13.10 29.88
C THR A 91 -7.33 13.05 29.74
N PRO A 92 -6.56 13.22 30.85
CA PRO A 92 -5.11 13.06 30.80
C PRO A 92 -4.80 11.67 30.23
N PRO A 93 -3.91 11.55 29.24
CA PRO A 93 -3.47 10.24 28.79
C PRO A 93 -2.89 9.52 30.00
N GLU A 94 -3.59 8.48 30.45
CA GLU A 94 -3.11 7.60 31.51
C GLU A 94 -1.72 7.15 31.04
N LYS A 95 -0.68 7.59 31.79
CA LYS A 95 0.71 7.29 31.48
C LYS A 95 0.85 5.79 31.52
N GLN A 96 0.70 5.14 30.36
CA GLN A 96 0.99 3.72 30.24
C GLN A 96 2.48 3.57 30.52
N ASP A 97 2.75 3.06 31.71
CA ASP A 97 4.03 2.64 32.22
C ASP A 97 4.98 2.21 31.09
N ASP A 98 6.00 3.03 30.85
CA ASP A 98 7.01 2.86 29.79
C ASP A 98 7.88 1.61 30.00
N THR A 99 7.55 0.76 30.98
CA THR A 99 8.12 -0.58 31.19
C THR A 99 7.26 -1.72 30.64
N LYS A 100 6.33 -1.45 29.71
CA LYS A 100 5.58 -2.52 29.01
C LYS A 100 6.51 -3.29 28.08
N ALA A 101 7.14 -4.33 28.63
CA ALA A 101 8.00 -5.31 27.97
C ALA A 101 7.67 -5.46 26.48
N PHE A 102 8.68 -5.41 25.61
CA PHE A 102 8.58 -5.60 24.16
C PHE A 102 7.59 -6.73 23.83
N LYS A 103 6.32 -6.37 23.62
CA LYS A 103 5.26 -7.36 23.49
C LYS A 103 5.50 -8.06 22.16
N THR A 104 5.70 -9.37 22.21
CA THR A 104 5.87 -10.19 21.01
C THR A 104 4.64 -10.03 20.10
N ILE A 105 4.83 -10.21 18.79
CA ILE A 105 3.69 -10.24 17.86
C ILE A 105 2.83 -11.46 18.23
N THR A 106 1.54 -11.23 18.41
CA THR A 106 0.57 -12.30 18.69
C THR A 106 0.16 -13.02 17.40
N VAL A 107 -0.34 -14.25 17.53
CA VAL A 107 -0.86 -15.00 16.37
C VAL A 107 -2.00 -14.25 15.69
N GLN A 108 -2.85 -13.57 16.46
CA GLN A 108 -3.94 -12.77 15.94
C GLN A 108 -3.42 -11.64 15.04
N GLU A 109 -2.42 -10.88 15.48
CA GLU A 109 -1.82 -9.81 14.66
C GLU A 109 -1.14 -10.36 13.40
N MET A 110 -0.58 -11.57 13.46
CA MET A 110 -0.08 -12.24 12.26
C MET A 110 -1.20 -12.61 11.28
N ASN A 111 -2.35 -13.05 11.76
CA ASN A 111 -3.50 -13.37 10.92
C ASN A 111 -4.15 -12.11 10.34
N GLU A 112 -4.20 -11.02 11.09
CA GLU A 112 -4.64 -9.70 10.60
C GLU A 112 -3.69 -9.16 9.53
N ALA A 113 -2.38 -9.28 9.76
CA ALA A 113 -1.36 -8.89 8.79
C ALA A 113 -1.47 -9.70 7.49
N GLU A 114 -1.68 -11.00 7.59
CA GLU A 114 -1.94 -11.86 6.44
C GLU A 114 -3.13 -11.37 5.61
N ARG A 115 -4.28 -11.16 6.25
CA ARG A 115 -5.48 -10.65 5.58
C ARG A 115 -5.25 -9.31 4.90
N GLU A 116 -4.59 -8.37 5.57
CA GLU A 116 -4.31 -7.05 4.99
C GLU A 116 -3.37 -7.14 3.78
N ILE A 117 -2.35 -8.00 3.84
CA ILE A 117 -1.47 -8.24 2.69
C ILE A 117 -2.29 -8.74 1.49
N LEU A 118 -3.15 -9.74 1.69
CA LEU A 118 -3.98 -10.29 0.62
C LEU A 118 -4.93 -9.23 0.05
N ARG A 119 -5.52 -8.41 0.91
CA ARG A 119 -6.39 -7.28 0.51
C ARG A 119 -5.63 -6.27 -0.36
N LEU A 120 -4.41 -5.90 0.02
CA LEU A 120 -3.59 -4.98 -0.76
C LEU A 120 -3.26 -5.54 -2.15
N VAL A 121 -2.91 -6.82 -2.22
CA VAL A 121 -2.61 -7.51 -3.48
C VAL A 121 -3.85 -7.58 -4.39
N GLN A 122 -5.02 -7.89 -3.82
CA GLN A 122 -6.27 -7.90 -4.57
C GLN A 122 -6.65 -6.51 -5.08
N ASN A 123 -6.51 -5.47 -4.26
CA ASN A 123 -6.81 -4.09 -4.67
C ASN A 123 -5.92 -3.59 -5.80
N ASP A 124 -4.67 -4.04 -5.86
CA ASP A 124 -3.74 -3.70 -6.93
C ASP A 124 -4.01 -4.46 -8.23
N SER A 125 -4.35 -5.75 -8.13
CA SER A 125 -4.55 -6.61 -9.30
C SER A 125 -5.97 -6.60 -9.88
N TYR A 126 -6.99 -6.34 -9.04
CA TYR A 126 -8.41 -6.41 -9.40
C TYR A 126 -9.21 -5.16 -8.96
N PRO A 127 -8.72 -3.93 -9.22
CA PRO A 127 -9.37 -2.71 -8.72
C PRO A 127 -10.78 -2.53 -9.27
N ASP A 128 -11.00 -2.87 -10.54
CA ASP A 128 -12.29 -2.71 -11.21
C ASP A 128 -13.30 -3.74 -10.73
N GLU A 129 -12.86 -4.99 -10.52
CA GLU A 129 -13.71 -6.06 -10.01
C GLU A 129 -14.14 -5.81 -8.58
N ILE A 130 -13.24 -5.34 -7.72
CA ILE A 130 -13.56 -4.98 -6.34
C ILE A 130 -14.57 -3.83 -6.30
N ARG A 131 -14.39 -2.80 -7.13
CA ARG A 131 -15.36 -1.70 -7.26
C ARG A 131 -16.73 -2.20 -7.74
N CYS A 132 -16.75 -3.16 -8.67
CA CYS A 132 -17.98 -3.72 -9.20
C CYS A 132 -18.72 -4.56 -8.15
N VAL A 133 -18.01 -5.37 -7.36
CA VAL A 133 -18.62 -6.23 -6.33
C VAL A 133 -19.02 -5.42 -5.10
N ALA A 134 -18.25 -4.42 -4.68
CA ALA A 134 -18.61 -3.53 -3.56
C ALA A 134 -19.87 -2.68 -3.83
N GLN A 135 -20.19 -2.41 -5.09
CA GLN A 135 -21.42 -1.71 -5.50
C GLN A 135 -22.64 -2.65 -5.63
N CYS A 136 -22.45 -3.96 -5.51
CA CYS A 136 -23.52 -4.95 -5.53
C CYS A 136 -23.92 -5.29 -4.09
N ASP A 137 -24.70 -4.41 -3.47
CA ASP A 137 -25.27 -4.64 -2.14
C ASP A 137 -26.30 -5.80 -2.20
N PRO A 138 -26.19 -6.85 -1.34
CA PRO A 138 -27.11 -7.99 -1.33
C PRO A 138 -28.57 -7.63 -1.02
N GLN A 139 -28.87 -6.42 -0.53
CA GLN A 139 -30.23 -5.99 -0.16
C GLN A 139 -31.02 -5.33 -1.31
N ASN A 140 -30.42 -4.98 -2.45
CA ASN A 140 -31.11 -4.24 -3.50
C ASN A 140 -31.51 -5.13 -4.71
N SER A 141 -32.55 -5.92 -4.51
CA SER A 141 -33.04 -6.97 -5.42
C SER A 141 -33.74 -6.49 -6.70
N GLN A 142 -33.65 -5.20 -7.06
CA GLN A 142 -34.31 -4.66 -8.26
C GLN A 142 -33.37 -3.93 -9.24
N GLY A 143 -32.09 -3.75 -8.88
CA GLY A 143 -31.08 -3.17 -9.76
C GLY A 143 -30.29 -4.24 -10.51
N LYS A 144 -30.15 -4.09 -11.83
CA LYS A 144 -29.31 -4.92 -12.71
C LYS A 144 -27.90 -5.05 -12.08
N ARG A 145 -27.58 -6.22 -11.49
CA ARG A 145 -26.28 -6.50 -10.85
C ARG A 145 -25.17 -6.01 -11.78
N LYS A 146 -24.30 -5.12 -11.30
CA LYS A 146 -23.08 -4.75 -12.01
C LYS A 146 -22.16 -5.96 -12.00
N SER A 147 -22.43 -6.87 -12.91
CA SER A 147 -21.68 -8.09 -13.08
C SER A 147 -20.28 -7.71 -13.57
N ILE A 148 -19.27 -8.35 -12.98
CA ILE A 148 -17.90 -8.26 -13.48
C ILE A 148 -17.92 -8.51 -14.99
N ARG A 149 -17.09 -7.76 -15.72
CA ARG A 149 -17.02 -7.89 -17.17
C ARG A 149 -16.71 -9.34 -17.52
N LYS A 150 -17.46 -9.91 -18.46
CA LYS A 150 -17.25 -11.29 -18.94
C LYS A 150 -15.84 -11.53 -19.49
N SER A 151 -15.12 -10.46 -19.83
CA SER A 151 -13.72 -10.47 -20.26
C SER A 151 -12.71 -10.60 -19.11
N SER A 152 -13.12 -10.42 -17.85
CA SER A 152 -12.22 -10.55 -16.71
C SER A 152 -11.83 -12.00 -16.49
N HIS A 153 -10.56 -12.23 -16.16
CA HIS A 153 -9.99 -13.55 -15.93
C HIS A 153 -10.61 -14.28 -14.73
N ILE A 154 -11.26 -13.54 -13.83
CA ILE A 154 -11.90 -14.09 -12.63
C ILE A 154 -13.43 -14.23 -12.78
N TYR A 155 -14.02 -13.79 -13.89
CA TYR A 155 -15.48 -13.85 -14.10
C TYR A 155 -16.02 -15.28 -13.96
N LYS A 156 -15.28 -16.27 -14.48
CA LYS A 156 -15.66 -17.69 -14.41
C LYS A 156 -15.61 -18.28 -12.99
N LEU A 157 -14.98 -17.58 -12.05
CA LEU A 157 -14.86 -17.99 -10.64
C LEU A 157 -16.04 -17.50 -9.78
N ASP A 158 -17.04 -16.84 -10.38
CA ASP A 158 -18.22 -16.28 -9.69
C ASP A 158 -17.82 -15.52 -8.40
N PRO A 159 -16.99 -14.47 -8.52
CA PRO A 159 -16.33 -13.90 -7.36
C PRO A 159 -17.30 -13.15 -6.44
N ILE A 160 -17.16 -13.39 -5.16
CA ILE A 160 -17.93 -12.79 -4.06
C ILE A 160 -16.98 -12.08 -3.10
N VAL A 161 -17.48 -11.11 -2.32
CA VAL A 161 -16.70 -10.50 -1.24
C VAL A 161 -17.09 -11.13 0.08
N VAL A 162 -16.11 -11.70 0.78
CA VAL A 162 -16.25 -12.27 2.13
C VAL A 162 -15.14 -11.70 3.00
N ASN A 163 -15.49 -11.07 4.13
CA ASN A 163 -14.51 -10.44 5.04
C ASN A 163 -13.56 -9.44 4.34
N ASP A 164 -14.11 -8.60 3.46
CA ASP A 164 -13.38 -7.63 2.60
C ASP A 164 -12.34 -8.25 1.66
N LEU A 165 -12.40 -9.55 1.40
CA LEU A 165 -11.56 -10.25 0.44
C LEU A 165 -12.41 -10.83 -0.69
N LEU A 166 -11.85 -10.80 -1.89
CA LEU A 166 -12.47 -11.41 -3.05
C LEU A 166 -12.26 -12.93 -3.00
N CYS A 167 -13.34 -13.69 -2.94
CA CYS A 167 -13.36 -15.14 -2.84
C CYS A 167 -14.14 -15.77 -3.99
N VAL A 168 -13.88 -17.05 -4.27
CA VAL A 168 -14.59 -17.84 -5.26
C VAL A 168 -15.99 -18.20 -4.73
N GLY A 169 -17.02 -17.93 -5.53
CA GLY A 169 -18.39 -18.34 -5.27
C GLY A 169 -18.76 -19.68 -5.92
N GLY A 170 -20.02 -20.07 -5.80
CA GLY A 170 -20.60 -21.17 -6.58
C GLY A 170 -20.69 -22.53 -5.88
N ARG A 171 -19.98 -23.54 -6.40
CA ARG A 171 -20.36 -24.97 -6.26
C ARG A 171 -20.31 -25.53 -4.83
N LEU A 172 -19.54 -24.92 -3.93
CA LEU A 172 -19.36 -25.37 -2.54
C LEU A 172 -20.31 -24.70 -1.55
N GLN A 173 -21.22 -23.84 -2.01
CA GLN A 173 -22.17 -23.13 -1.13
C GLN A 173 -22.99 -24.07 -0.22
N GLN A 174 -23.37 -25.25 -0.75
CA GLN A 174 -24.18 -26.24 -0.05
C GLN A 174 -23.35 -27.33 0.67
N ALA A 175 -22.02 -27.25 0.66
CA ALA A 175 -21.17 -28.25 1.30
C ALA A 175 -21.13 -28.05 2.83
N PRO A 176 -21.11 -29.14 3.63
CA PRO A 176 -20.99 -29.08 5.09
C PRO A 176 -19.52 -28.90 5.51
N ILE A 177 -18.86 -27.88 4.96
CA ILE A 177 -17.47 -27.50 5.27
C ILE A 177 -17.45 -26.08 5.85
N ASP A 178 -16.36 -25.68 6.46
CA ASP A 178 -16.23 -24.33 7.02
C ASP A 178 -16.32 -23.26 5.94
N ASN A 179 -16.92 -22.11 6.26
CA ASN A 179 -17.13 -21.02 5.30
C ASN A 179 -15.82 -20.49 4.69
N GLU A 180 -14.70 -20.55 5.41
CA GLU A 180 -13.37 -20.23 4.86
C GLU A 180 -12.93 -21.23 3.78
N ALA A 181 -13.27 -22.52 3.93
CA ALA A 181 -13.01 -23.54 2.93
C ALA A 181 -14.01 -23.50 1.75
N LYS A 182 -15.25 -23.03 1.99
CA LYS A 182 -16.25 -22.84 0.91
C LYS A 182 -15.84 -21.76 -0.08
N HIS A 183 -15.15 -20.73 0.40
CA HIS A 183 -14.89 -19.49 -0.34
C HIS A 183 -13.39 -19.22 -0.40
N PRO A 184 -12.63 -20.00 -1.20
CA PRO A 184 -11.20 -19.80 -1.33
C PRO A 184 -10.90 -18.40 -1.88
N ILE A 185 -9.85 -17.78 -1.34
CA ILE A 185 -9.44 -16.42 -1.67
C ILE A 185 -8.87 -16.39 -3.09
N ILE A 186 -9.31 -15.42 -3.90
CA ILE A 186 -8.84 -15.26 -5.28
C ILE A 186 -7.54 -14.46 -5.28
N LEU A 187 -6.46 -15.07 -5.77
CA LEU A 187 -5.15 -14.41 -5.87
C LEU A 187 -4.69 -14.26 -7.33
N PRO A 188 -3.97 -13.17 -7.67
CA PRO A 188 -3.39 -12.98 -8.99
C PRO A 188 -2.31 -14.02 -9.27
N LYS A 189 -2.36 -14.64 -10.45
CA LYS A 189 -1.41 -15.69 -10.85
C LYS A 189 0.05 -15.21 -10.89
N LYS A 190 0.27 -13.93 -11.25
CA LYS A 190 1.58 -13.33 -11.41
C LYS A 190 1.75 -12.20 -10.40
N HIS A 191 2.09 -12.54 -9.17
CA HIS A 191 2.40 -11.55 -8.14
C HIS A 191 3.45 -12.12 -7.17
N HIS A 192 4.42 -11.27 -6.76
CA HIS A 192 5.52 -11.69 -5.91
C HIS A 192 5.05 -12.34 -4.60
N VAL A 193 4.07 -11.73 -3.93
CA VAL A 193 3.47 -12.28 -2.70
C VAL A 193 2.89 -13.68 -2.90
N VAL A 194 2.26 -13.95 -4.04
CA VAL A 194 1.69 -15.27 -4.33
C VAL A 194 2.80 -16.31 -4.47
N ASN A 195 3.90 -15.96 -5.12
CA ASN A 195 5.09 -16.81 -5.19
C ASN A 195 5.68 -17.09 -3.79
N LEU A 196 5.69 -16.10 -2.89
CA LEU A 196 6.14 -16.28 -1.51
C LEU A 196 5.25 -17.28 -0.74
N ILE A 197 3.93 -17.18 -0.92
CA ILE A 197 2.95 -18.09 -0.30
C ILE A 197 3.15 -19.51 -0.82
N ILE A 198 3.18 -19.69 -2.15
CA ILE A 198 3.40 -21.00 -2.78
C ILE A 198 4.71 -21.62 -2.27
N ARG A 199 5.81 -20.86 -2.29
CA ARG A 199 7.11 -21.34 -1.79
C ARG A 199 7.08 -21.70 -0.31
N HIS A 200 6.35 -20.93 0.50
CA HIS A 200 6.23 -21.20 1.93
C HIS A 200 5.53 -22.55 2.19
N PHE A 201 4.39 -22.78 1.55
CA PHE A 201 3.64 -24.02 1.72
C PHE A 201 4.34 -25.21 1.05
N HIS A 202 5.02 -25.01 -0.09
CA HIS A 202 5.85 -26.03 -0.72
C HIS A 202 7.00 -26.50 0.19
N ASN A 203 7.66 -25.58 0.89
CA ASN A 203 8.69 -25.93 1.86
C ASN A 203 8.10 -26.63 3.09
N LEU A 204 6.90 -26.22 3.53
CA LEU A 204 6.20 -26.80 4.68
C LEU A 204 5.74 -28.24 4.41
N SER A 205 5.30 -28.54 3.18
CA SER A 205 4.92 -29.89 2.75
C SER A 205 6.12 -30.80 2.45
N GLY A 206 7.34 -30.35 2.76
CA GLY A 206 8.56 -31.15 2.62
C GLY A 206 8.99 -31.38 1.17
N HIS A 207 8.63 -30.50 0.24
CA HIS A 207 8.81 -30.68 -1.21
C HIS A 207 8.04 -31.88 -1.80
N SER A 208 7.01 -32.36 -1.10
CA SER A 208 6.06 -33.31 -1.68
C SER A 208 5.48 -32.71 -2.95
N GLY A 209 5.34 -33.51 -4.01
CA GLY A 209 5.04 -33.06 -5.38
C GLY A 209 3.85 -32.10 -5.49
N THR A 210 3.74 -31.44 -6.64
CA THR A 210 2.80 -30.35 -6.96
C THR A 210 1.36 -30.57 -6.51
N GLU A 211 0.94 -31.83 -6.40
CA GLU A 211 -0.33 -32.33 -5.86
C GLU A 211 -0.71 -31.72 -4.50
N TYR A 212 0.26 -31.47 -3.60
CA TYR A 212 -0.03 -30.99 -2.23
C TYR A 212 -0.18 -29.47 -2.09
N THR A 213 0.12 -28.69 -3.13
CA THR A 213 0.14 -27.20 -3.04
C THR A 213 -1.11 -26.55 -3.66
N LEU A 214 -2.02 -27.34 -4.26
CA LEU A 214 -3.19 -26.86 -5.02
C LEU A 214 -4.57 -27.27 -4.44
N LEU A 215 -4.62 -27.75 -3.19
CA LEU A 215 -5.88 -28.05 -2.51
C LEU A 215 -6.46 -26.81 -1.82
#